data_AF-A0A7W7WFC5-F1
#
_entry.id   AF-A0A7W7WFC5-F1
#
_cell.length_a   1.000
_cell.length_b   1.000
_cell.length_c   1.000
_cell.angle_alpha   90.00
_cell.angle_beta   90.00
_cell.angle_gamma   90.00
#
_symmetry.space_group_name_H-M   'P 1'
#
loop_
_entity.id
_entity.type
_entity.pdbx_description
1 polymer ?
#
loop_
_entity_poly.entity_id
_entity_poly.type
_entity_poly.pdbx_seq_one_letter_code
_entity_poly.pdbx_strand_id
1 'polypeptide(L)'
;MEILTGHPDLAMVDVSGVRRAINIGLLEEESLTPGDWILIHVGFALSKIDEVEARAALDFLESIGPAYEEEIAAFRESMIEKG
;
A
#
# COMPACT_ATOMS: atom_id res chain seq x y z
N MET A 1 5.77 -9.04 6.31
CA MET A 1 6.24 -8.14 7.39
C MET A 1 7.06 -8.90 8.43
N GLU A 2 7.78 -8.20 9.31
CA GLU A 2 8.56 -8.76 10.44
C GLU A 2 8.35 -7.90 11.71
N ILE A 3 8.13 -8.51 12.89
CA ILE A 3 7.90 -7.78 14.16
C ILE A 3 9.24 -7.30 14.76
N LEU A 4 9.29 -6.05 15.24
CA LEU A 4 10.52 -5.44 15.79
C LEU A 4 10.78 -5.86 17.23
N THR A 5 12.00 -6.32 17.51
CA THR A 5 12.40 -6.73 18.87
C THR A 5 12.35 -5.54 19.84
N GLY A 6 11.65 -5.70 20.96
CA GLY A 6 11.46 -4.65 21.97
C GLY A 6 10.30 -3.68 21.69
N HIS A 7 9.64 -3.80 20.54
CA HIS A 7 8.51 -2.98 20.13
C HIS A 7 7.42 -3.87 19.51
N PRO A 8 6.62 -4.60 20.33
CA PRO A 8 5.62 -5.54 19.83
C PRO A 8 4.49 -4.86 19.03
N ASP A 9 4.34 -3.55 19.21
CA ASP A 9 3.42 -2.67 18.49
C ASP A 9 3.97 -2.18 17.15
N LEU A 10 5.22 -2.50 16.79
CA LEU A 10 5.85 -2.09 15.54
C LEU A 10 6.28 -3.29 14.69
N ALA A 11 5.91 -3.26 13.41
CA ALA A 11 6.37 -4.21 12.41
C ALA A 11 7.13 -3.48 11.30
N MET A 12 8.22 -4.08 10.83
CA MET A 12 8.89 -3.70 9.60
C MET A 12 8.13 -4.29 8.41
N VAL A 13 7.66 -3.43 7.52
CA VAL A 13 6.86 -3.81 6.35
C VAL A 13 7.52 -3.30 5.08
N ASP A 14 7.53 -4.12 4.03
CA ASP A 14 7.93 -3.70 2.70
C ASP A 14 6.72 -3.09 1.98
N VAL A 15 6.85 -1.83 1.58
CA VAL A 15 5.85 -1.13 0.78
C VAL A 15 6.51 -0.70 -0.51
N SER A 16 6.26 -1.43 -1.60
CA SER A 16 6.81 -1.16 -2.93
C SER A 16 8.35 -1.06 -2.94
N GLY A 17 9.03 -1.95 -2.21
CA GLY A 17 10.49 -1.99 -2.09
C GLY A 17 11.07 -1.06 -1.01
N VAL A 18 10.23 -0.27 -0.33
CA VAL A 18 10.65 0.60 0.76
C VAL A 18 10.23 0.00 2.10
N ARG A 19 11.22 -0.30 2.94
CA ARG A 19 10.98 -0.80 4.30
C ARG A 19 10.55 0.34 5.23
N ARG A 20 9.42 0.16 5.92
CA ARG A 20 8.85 1.14 6.85
C ARG A 20 8.46 0.47 8.17
N ALA A 21 8.70 1.16 9.28
CA ALA A 21 8.14 0.76 10.57
C ALA A 21 6.66 1.20 10.63
N ILE A 22 5.77 0.24 10.81
CA ILE A 22 4.32 0.42 10.85
C ILE A 22 3.82 0.04 12.23
N ASN A 23 2.93 0.86 12.80
CA ASN A 23 2.27 0.54 14.05
C ASN A 23 1.16 -0.50 13.81
N ILE A 24 1.28 -1.64 14.48
CA ILE A 24 0.35 -2.77 14.44
C ILE A 24 -0.49 -2.91 15.71
N GLY A 25 -0.41 -1.92 16.63
CA GLY A 25 -1.15 -1.97 17.91
C GLY A 25 -2.68 -1.97 17.75
N LEU A 26 -3.20 -1.57 16.58
CA LEU A 26 -4.63 -1.70 16.28
C LEU A 26 -5.06 -3.14 15.98
N LEU A 27 -4.10 -4.05 15.78
CA LEU A 27 -4.31 -5.45 15.43
C LEU A 27 -3.91 -6.40 16.56
N GLU A 28 -3.88 -5.94 17.82
CA GLU A 28 -3.49 -6.74 18.99
C GLU A 28 -4.34 -8.01 19.18
N GLU A 29 -5.61 -7.98 18.75
CA GLU A 29 -6.52 -9.14 18.81
C GLU A 29 -6.29 -10.12 17.65
N GLU A 30 -5.53 -9.73 16.62
CA GLU A 30 -5.23 -10.55 15.47
C GLU A 30 -3.87 -11.27 15.61
N SER A 31 -3.82 -12.54 15.19
CA SER A 31 -2.56 -13.27 15.14
C SER A 31 -1.78 -12.89 13.89
N LEU A 32 -0.82 -11.98 14.07
CA LEU A 32 0.11 -11.53 13.05
C LEU A 32 1.40 -12.36 13.08
N THR A 33 1.81 -12.84 11.90
CA THR A 33 3.01 -13.65 11.69
C THR A 33 3.83 -13.12 10.52
N PRO A 34 5.15 -13.38 10.48
CA PRO A 34 5.95 -13.02 9.34
C PRO A 34 5.42 -13.64 8.05
N GLY A 35 5.21 -12.80 7.04
CA GLY A 35 4.60 -13.19 5.76
C GLY A 35 3.15 -12.73 5.58
N ASP A 36 2.47 -12.32 6.64
CA ASP A 36 1.12 -11.77 6.54
C ASP A 36 1.08 -10.43 5.78
N TRP A 37 -0.06 -10.21 5.12
CA TRP A 37 -0.41 -8.96 4.45
C TRP A 37 -1.29 -8.10 5.36
N ILE A 38 -1.04 -6.79 5.34
CA ILE A 38 -1.77 -5.83 6.16
C ILE A 38 -2.12 -4.60 5.33
N LEU A 39 -3.29 -4.03 5.58
CA LEU A 39 -3.69 -2.76 5.00
C LEU A 39 -3.11 -1.61 5.84
N ILE A 40 -2.36 -0.71 5.21
CA ILE A 40 -1.69 0.40 5.89
C ILE A 40 -2.39 1.71 5.57
N HIS A 41 -2.67 2.51 6.60
CA HIS A 41 -3.12 3.89 6.47
C HIS A 41 -2.30 4.80 7.38
N VAL A 42 -1.62 5.80 6.78
CA VAL A 42 -0.84 6.84 7.48
C VAL A 42 0.12 6.34 8.58
N GLY A 43 0.72 5.15 8.40
CA GLY A 43 1.67 4.56 9.34
C GLY A 43 1.07 3.55 10.34
N PHE A 44 -0.23 3.29 10.26
CA PHE A 44 -0.93 2.29 11.06
C PHE A 44 -1.42 1.14 10.19
N ALA A 45 -1.36 -0.08 10.71
CA ALA A 45 -2.05 -1.22 10.15
C ALA A 45 -3.52 -1.17 10.59
N LEU A 46 -4.45 -1.21 9.63
CA LEU A 46 -5.88 -1.13 9.89
C LEU A 46 -6.53 -2.51 10.01
N SER A 47 -6.06 -3.46 9.21
CA SER A 47 -6.56 -4.84 9.18
C SER A 47 -5.51 -5.76 8.60
N LYS A 48 -5.55 -7.04 8.99
CA LYS A 48 -4.94 -8.11 8.21
C LYS A 48 -5.80 -8.35 6.97
N ILE A 49 -5.14 -8.66 5.85
CA ILE A 49 -5.78 -9.07 4.61
C ILE A 49 -5.07 -10.31 4.08
N ASP A 50 -5.72 -11.06 3.20
CA ASP A 50 -5.04 -12.16 2.52
C ASP A 50 -4.23 -11.68 1.29
N GLU A 51 -3.43 -12.58 0.74
CA GLU A 51 -2.59 -12.28 -0.43
C GLU A 51 -3.42 -11.97 -1.69
N VAL A 52 -4.60 -12.56 -1.83
CA VAL A 52 -5.49 -12.35 -2.99
C VAL A 52 -6.08 -10.95 -2.93
N GLU A 53 -6.57 -10.53 -1.77
CA GLU A 53 -7.07 -9.18 -1.51
C GLU A 53 -5.96 -8.14 -1.70
N ALA A 54 -4.76 -8.41 -1.17
CA ALA A 54 -3.60 -7.54 -1.35
C ALA A 54 -3.24 -7.39 -2.84
N ARG A 55 -3.24 -8.50 -3.59
CA ARG A 55 -2.98 -8.49 -5.04
C ARG A 55 -4.05 -7.70 -5.78
N ALA A 56 -5.32 -7.94 -5.51
CA ALA A 56 -6.42 -7.24 -6.17
C ALA A 56 -6.36 -5.72 -5.92
N ALA A 57 -6.00 -5.30 -4.70
CA ALA A 57 -5.80 -3.89 -4.38
C ALA A 57 -4.62 -3.28 -5.15
N LEU A 58 -3.51 -4.00 -5.28
CA LEU A 58 -2.35 -3.57 -6.07
C LEU A 58 -2.68 -3.49 -7.56
N ASP A 59 -3.30 -4.52 -8.12
CA ASP A 59 -3.70 -4.57 -9.53
C ASP A 59 -4.67 -3.42 -9.88
N PHE A 60 -5.59 -3.11 -8.96
CA PHE A 60 -6.49 -1.97 -9.10
C PHE A 60 -5.72 -0.65 -9.14
N LEU A 61 -4.78 -0.43 -8.21
CA LEU A 61 -3.93 0.77 -8.20
C LEU A 61 -3.10 0.89 -9.48
N GLU A 62 -2.52 -0.21 -9.94
CA GLU A 62 -1.78 -0.28 -11.20
C GLU A 62 -2.68 0.02 -12.41
N SER A 63 -3.94 -0.42 -12.40
CA SER A 63 -4.88 -0.14 -13.49
C SER A 63 -5.25 1.35 -13.64
N ILE A 64 -5.26 2.09 -12.53
CA ILE A 64 -5.62 3.52 -12.54
C ILE A 64 -4.48 4.38 -13.07
N GLY A 65 -3.22 3.99 -12.83
CA GLY A 65 -2.03 4.75 -13.24
C GLY A 65 -2.01 5.10 -14.74
N PRO A 66 -2.03 4.10 -15.66
CA PRO A 66 -2.02 4.33 -17.09
C PRO A 66 -3.22 5.15 -17.57
N ALA A 67 -4.42 4.88 -17.05
CA ALA A 67 -5.62 5.63 -17.42
C ALA A 67 -5.50 7.12 -17.04
N TYR A 68 -4.92 7.41 -15.88
CA TYR A 68 -4.66 8.77 -15.42
C TYR A 68 -3.55 9.47 -16.22
N GLU A 69 -2.48 8.75 -16.58
CA GLU A 69 -1.41 9.28 -17.44
C GLU A 69 -1.90 9.62 -18.85
N GLU A 70 -2.72 8.75 -19.44
CA GLU A 70 -3.36 8.98 -20.74
C GLU A 70 -4.28 10.21 -20.71
N GLU A 71 -5.09 10.37 -19.66
CA GLU A 71 -5.96 11.55 -19.50
C GLU A 71 -5.14 12.85 -19.40
N ILE A 72 -4.05 12.85 -18.63
CA ILE A 72 -3.13 14.00 -18.55
C ILE A 72 -2.47 14.28 -19.90
N ALA A 73 -2.03 13.24 -20.62
CA ALA A 73 -1.37 13.38 -21.91
C ALA A 73 -2.31 13.99 -22.95
N ALA A 74 -3.53 13.46 -23.06
CA ALA A 74 -4.56 13.98 -23.97
C ALA A 74 -4.93 15.44 -23.63
N PHE A 75 -5.01 15.78 -22.33
CA PHE A 75 -5.24 17.16 -21.91
C PHE A 75 -4.10 18.09 -22.34
N ARG A 76 -2.84 17.68 -22.15
CA ARG A 76 -1.66 18.47 -22.59
C ARG A 76 -1.61 18.68 -24.10
N GLU A 77 -1.93 17.66 -24.89
CA GLU A 77 -1.94 17.73 -26.35
C GLU A 77 -3.00 18.74 -26.84
N SER A 78 -4.21 18.71 -26.25
CA SER A 78 -5.28 19.66 -26.56
C SER A 78 -4.96 21.12 -26.24
N MET A 79 -4.06 21.36 -25.27
CA MET A 79 -3.62 22.69 -24.86
C MET A 79 -2.53 23.25 -25.78
N ILE A 80 -1.82 22.39 -26.53
CA ILE A 80 -0.78 22.79 -27.49
C ILE A 80 -1.39 23.13 -28.85
N GLU A 81 -2.43 22.42 -29.29
CA GLU A 81 -3.10 22.68 -30.59
C GLU A 81 -3.94 23.97 -30.62
N LYS A 82 -4.17 24.63 -29.47
CA LYS A 82 -4.92 25.89 -29.37
C LYS A 82 -4.05 27.14 -29.15
N GLY A 83 -2.72 27.02 -29.23
CA GLY A 83 -1.75 28.11 -29.05
C GLY A 83 -1.31 28.78 -30.35
#